data_AF-A0A3N5FUS9-F1
#
_entry.id   AF-A0A3N5FUS9-F1
#
_cell.length_a   1.000
_cell.length_b   1.000
_cell.length_c   1.000
_cell.angle_alpha   90.00
_cell.angle_beta   90.00
_cell.angle_gamma   90.00
#
_symmetry.space_group_name_H-M   'P 1'
#
loop_
_entity.id
_entity.type
_entity.pdbx_description
1 polymer ?
#
loop_
_entity_poly.entity_id
_entity_poly.type
_entity_poly.pdbx_seq_one_letter_code
_entity_poly.pdbx_strand_id
1 'polypeptide(L)'
;MSGARWMLRVVTVPKAALFPVVLVLCVIGAYALNNTMSNVYVLLTFGVLGYTMVKLGFPLAPFILGVILGDQIEINLVRSLMTDSDLWLFVTRPISALLLAMAVASIVLSIWQHRRMQRKTAAAEGGADF
;
A
#
# COMPACT_ATOMS: atom_id res chain seq x y z
N MET A 1 13.58 19.17 22.29
CA MET A 1 14.44 18.13 21.64
C MET A 1 14.71 16.89 22.51
N SER A 2 14.23 16.83 23.77
CA SER A 2 14.52 15.71 24.70
C SER A 2 13.64 14.46 24.50
N GLY A 3 12.45 14.59 23.90
CA GLY A 3 11.51 13.46 23.69
C GLY A 3 11.97 12.40 22.68
N ALA A 4 12.72 12.80 21.65
CA ALA A 4 13.20 11.89 20.60
C ALA A 4 14.16 10.83 21.14
N ARG A 5 14.94 11.16 22.18
CA ARG A 5 15.93 10.24 22.79
C ARG A 5 15.25 9.10 23.57
N TRP A 6 14.06 9.34 24.12
CA TRP A 6 13.29 8.32 24.82
C TRP A 6 12.64 7.36 23.84
N MET A 7 12.10 7.88 22.73
CA MET A 7 11.51 7.07 21.66
C MET A 7 12.55 6.19 20.94
N LEU A 8 13.78 6.69 20.75
CA LEU A 8 14.88 5.90 20.23
C LEU A 8 15.25 4.70 21.14
N ARG A 9 15.10 4.84 22.46
CA ARG A 9 15.41 3.76 23.42
C ARG A 9 14.39 2.63 23.38
N VAL A 10 13.13 2.94 23.05
CA VAL A 10 12.07 1.94 22.80
C VAL A 10 12.33 1.19 21.49
N VAL A 11 12.89 1.86 20.48
CA VAL A 11 13.22 1.25 19.17
C VAL A 11 14.53 0.45 19.20
N THR A 12 15.41 0.64 20.20
CA THR A 12 16.63 -0.17 20.36
C THR A 12 16.40 -1.60 20.85
N VAL A 13 15.16 -2.01 21.10
CA VAL A 13 14.85 -3.41 21.43
C VAL A 13 15.27 -4.29 20.25
N PRO A 14 16.05 -5.37 20.49
CA PRO A 14 16.53 -6.22 19.41
C PRO A 14 15.35 -6.72 18.58
N LYS A 15 15.45 -6.58 17.24
CA LYS A 15 14.39 -7.00 16.30
C LYS A 15 13.91 -8.43 16.56
N ALA A 16 14.81 -9.29 17.02
CA ALA A 16 14.53 -10.67 17.43
C ALA A 16 13.46 -10.81 18.52
N ALA A 17 13.34 -9.84 19.45
CA ALA A 17 12.28 -9.83 20.47
C ALA A 17 11.04 -9.06 20.01
N LEU A 18 11.20 -8.09 19.10
CA LEU A 18 10.11 -7.24 18.62
C LEU A 18 9.11 -8.03 17.75
N PHE A 19 9.62 -8.91 16.87
CA PHE A 19 8.78 -9.77 16.03
C PHE A 19 7.81 -10.66 16.82
N PRO A 20 8.25 -11.50 17.78
CA PRO A 20 7.34 -12.40 18.51
C PRO A 20 6.34 -11.63 19.38
N VAL A 21 6.74 -10.52 20.01
CA VAL A 21 5.84 -9.70 20.81
C VAL A 21 4.73 -9.10 19.95
N VAL A 22 5.07 -8.54 18.78
CA VAL A 22 4.09 -8.00 17.83
C VAL A 22 3.18 -9.11 17.31
N LEU A 23 3.72 -10.30 17.00
CA LEU A 23 2.93 -11.44 16.51
C LEU A 23 1.88 -11.87 17.54
N VAL A 24 2.27 -12.04 18.81
CA VAL A 24 1.35 -12.38 19.90
C VAL A 24 0.27 -11.31 20.06
N LEU A 25 0.66 -10.03 20.05
CA LEU A 25 -0.28 -8.92 20.14
C LEU A 25 -1.28 -8.90 18.97
N CYS A 26 -0.81 -9.17 17.75
CA CYS A 26 -1.64 -9.29 16.55
C CYS A 26 -2.64 -10.45 16.65
N VAL A 27 -2.21 -11.62 17.13
CA VAL A 27 -3.10 -12.77 17.37
C VAL A 27 -4.17 -12.45 18.40
N ILE A 28 -3.80 -11.83 19.52
CA ILE A 28 -4.75 -11.40 20.56
C ILE A 28 -5.74 -10.37 19.97
N GLY A 29 -5.27 -9.40 19.20
CA GLY A 29 -6.10 -8.39 18.56
C GLY A 29 -7.11 -9.00 17.57
N ALA A 30 -6.67 -9.91 16.70
CA ALA A 30 -7.55 -10.60 15.76
C ALA A 30 -8.58 -11.48 16.47
N TYR A 31 -8.20 -12.12 17.58
CA TYR A 31 -9.11 -12.90 18.40
C TYR A 31 -10.14 -12.00 19.12
N ALA A 32 -9.73 -10.84 19.65
CA ALA A 32 -10.59 -9.94 20.40
C ALA A 32 -11.70 -9.29 19.55
N LEU A 33 -11.47 -9.05 18.26
CA LEU A 33 -12.42 -8.35 17.39
C LEU A 33 -13.72 -9.12 17.12
N ASN A 34 -13.64 -10.45 17.00
CA ASN A 34 -14.80 -11.28 16.63
C ASN A 34 -14.93 -12.55 17.49
N ASN A 35 -14.01 -12.82 18.42
CA ASN A 35 -13.96 -14.04 19.24
C ASN A 35 -14.03 -15.34 18.41
N THR A 36 -13.55 -15.28 17.15
CA THR A 36 -13.55 -16.42 16.23
C THR A 36 -12.12 -16.82 15.88
N MET A 37 -11.85 -18.13 15.98
CA MET A 37 -10.56 -18.71 15.62
C MET A 37 -10.23 -18.54 14.12
N SER A 38 -11.25 -18.36 13.27
CA SER A 38 -11.11 -18.10 11.84
C SER A 38 -10.27 -16.86 11.53
N ASN A 39 -10.41 -15.78 12.31
CA ASN A 39 -9.59 -14.58 12.12
C ASN A 39 -8.11 -14.80 12.45
N VAL A 40 -7.83 -15.68 13.42
CA VAL A 40 -6.45 -16.08 13.76
C VAL A 40 -5.83 -16.89 12.63
N TYR A 41 -6.60 -17.80 12.01
CA TYR A 41 -6.12 -18.54 10.83
C TYR A 41 -5.82 -17.60 9.65
N VAL A 42 -6.70 -16.64 9.36
CA VAL A 42 -6.46 -15.63 8.30
C VAL A 42 -5.24 -14.78 8.62
N LEU A 43 -5.07 -14.35 9.86
CA LEU A 43 -3.91 -13.58 10.30
C LEU A 43 -2.61 -14.38 10.12
N LEU A 44 -2.59 -15.66 10.50
CA LEU A 44 -1.41 -16.50 10.34
C LEU A 44 -1.08 -16.74 8.86
N THR A 45 -2.08 -17.02 8.01
CA THR A 45 -1.84 -17.24 6.58
C THR A 45 -1.33 -15.95 5.90
N PHE A 46 -1.95 -14.80 6.18
CA PHE A 46 -1.47 -13.51 5.67
C PHE A 46 -0.13 -13.08 6.26
N GLY A 47 0.16 -13.42 7.52
CA GLY A 47 1.46 -13.16 8.15
C GLY A 47 2.59 -13.95 7.48
N VAL A 48 2.37 -15.23 7.19
CA VAL A 48 3.31 -16.08 6.43
C VAL A 48 3.45 -15.56 4.99
N LEU A 49 2.34 -15.23 4.33
CA LEU A 49 2.36 -14.66 2.98
C LEU A 49 3.17 -13.35 2.95
N GLY A 50 2.95 -12.45 3.91
CA GLY A 50 3.72 -11.22 4.07
C GLY A 50 5.20 -11.49 4.25
N TYR A 51 5.57 -12.45 5.10
CA TYR A 51 6.98 -12.86 5.26
C TYR A 51 7.59 -13.37 3.95
N THR A 52 6.85 -14.17 3.18
CA THR A 52 7.31 -14.65 1.87
C THR A 52 7.48 -13.52 0.86
N MET A 53 6.57 -12.53 0.84
CA MET A 53 6.70 -11.37 -0.05
C MET A 53 7.92 -10.50 0.29
N VAL A 54 8.22 -10.29 1.58
CA VAL A 54 9.45 -9.61 2.00
C VAL A 54 10.67 -10.38 1.51
N LYS A 55 10.66 -11.71 1.63
CA LYS A 55 11.75 -12.57 1.15
C LYS A 55 11.94 -12.52 -0.37
N LEU A 56 10.86 -12.30 -1.12
CA LEU A 56 10.88 -12.14 -2.58
C LEU A 56 11.25 -10.70 -3.02
N GLY A 57 11.49 -9.77 -2.09
CA GLY A 57 11.86 -8.39 -2.40
C GLY A 57 10.68 -7.50 -2.81
N PHE A 58 9.44 -7.95 -2.65
CA PHE A 58 8.28 -7.12 -2.91
C PHE A 58 8.06 -6.11 -1.77
N PRO A 59 7.80 -4.84 -2.08
CA PRO A 59 7.49 -3.85 -1.06
C PRO A 59 6.10 -4.13 -0.47
N LEU A 60 6.05 -4.53 0.81
CA LEU A 60 4.79 -4.84 1.52
C LEU A 60 3.85 -3.63 1.63
N ALA A 61 4.42 -2.44 1.84
CA ALA A 61 3.68 -1.21 2.04
C ALA A 61 2.69 -0.88 0.89
N PRO A 62 3.11 -0.81 -0.39
CA PRO A 62 2.18 -0.55 -1.50
C PRO A 62 1.18 -1.68 -1.73
N PHE A 63 1.51 -2.93 -1.41
CA PHE A 63 0.56 -4.04 -1.50
C PHE A 63 -0.60 -3.86 -0.52
N ILE A 64 -0.28 -3.59 0.75
CA ILE A 64 -1.29 -3.34 1.80
C ILE A 64 -2.12 -2.10 1.45
N LEU A 65 -1.47 -1.02 1.01
CA LEU A 65 -2.16 0.18 0.56
C LEU A 65 -3.11 -0.10 -0.61
N GLY A 66 -2.68 -0.88 -1.60
CA GLY A 66 -3.52 -1.26 -2.74
C GLY A 66 -4.76 -2.05 -2.34
N VAL A 67 -4.60 -3.04 -1.44
CA VAL A 67 -5.71 -3.86 -0.95
C VAL A 67 -6.73 -3.04 -0.16
N ILE A 68 -6.26 -2.19 0.76
CA ILE A 68 -7.15 -1.35 1.59
C ILE A 68 -7.83 -0.26 0.75
N LEU A 69 -7.05 0.41 -0.12
CA LEU A 69 -7.58 1.48 -0.96
C LEU A 69 -8.54 0.95 -2.02
N GLY A 70 -8.32 -0.26 -2.56
CA GLY A 70 -9.17 -0.85 -3.60
C GLY A 70 -10.62 -0.97 -3.18
N ASP A 71 -10.88 -1.63 -2.05
CA ASP A 71 -12.23 -1.77 -1.48
C ASP A 71 -12.87 -0.40 -1.21
N GLN A 72 -12.10 0.51 -0.63
CA GLN A 72 -12.60 1.84 -0.33
C GLN A 72 -12.93 2.64 -1.59
N ILE A 73 -12.14 2.50 -2.67
CA ILE A 73 -12.39 3.12 -3.97
C ILE A 73 -13.67 2.57 -4.59
N GLU A 74 -13.86 1.25 -4.57
CA GLU A 74 -15.06 0.60 -5.11
C GLU A 74 -16.33 1.07 -4.39
N ILE A 75 -16.32 1.07 -3.06
CA ILE A 75 -17.45 1.54 -2.26
C ILE A 75 -17.77 3.01 -2.55
N ASN A 76 -16.75 3.86 -2.67
CA ASN A 76 -16.96 5.28 -2.97
C ASN A 76 -17.44 5.49 -4.42
N LEU A 77 -17.00 4.68 -5.36
CA LEU A 77 -17.48 4.72 -6.74
C LEU A 77 -18.96 4.31 -6.81
N VAL A 78 -19.34 3.19 -6.20
CA VAL A 78 -20.74 2.73 -6.16
C VAL A 78 -21.62 3.74 -5.44
N ARG A 79 -21.17 4.29 -4.31
CA ARG A 79 -21.88 5.34 -3.57
C ARG A 79 -22.07 6.59 -4.42
N SER A 80 -21.06 6.98 -5.21
CA SER A 80 -21.16 8.12 -6.13
C SER A 80 -22.18 7.86 -7.25
N LEU A 81 -22.22 6.65 -7.81
CA LEU A 81 -23.17 6.27 -8.85
C LEU A 81 -24.61 6.12 -8.33
N MET A 82 -24.79 5.70 -7.07
CA MET A 82 -26.11 5.61 -6.43
C MET A 82 -26.67 6.97 -6.01
N THR A 83 -25.82 7.98 -5.80
CA THR A 83 -26.25 9.32 -5.36
C THR A 83 -26.77 10.17 -6.53
N ASP A 84 -26.26 9.97 -7.74
CA ASP A 84 -26.71 10.66 -8.95
C ASP A 84 -26.50 9.75 -10.17
N SER A 85 -27.59 9.45 -10.89
CA SER A 85 -27.64 8.48 -12.00
C SER A 85 -27.03 8.99 -13.32
N ASP A 86 -26.60 10.25 -13.38
CA ASP A 86 -26.03 10.84 -14.60
C ASP A 86 -24.50 10.88 -14.55
N LEU A 87 -23.87 10.19 -15.51
CA LEU A 87 -22.42 10.18 -15.76
C LEU A 87 -21.81 11.58 -16.03
N TRP A 88 -22.67 12.59 -16.24
CA TRP A 88 -22.31 14.00 -16.40
C TRP A 88 -21.82 14.67 -15.10
N LEU A 89 -22.01 14.03 -13.93
CA LEU A 89 -21.58 14.60 -12.65
C LEU A 89 -20.04 14.67 -12.48
N PHE A 90 -19.30 13.79 -13.17
CA PHE A 90 -17.84 13.84 -13.18
C PHE A 90 -17.29 15.10 -13.83
N VAL A 91 -18.08 15.78 -14.67
CA VAL A 91 -17.71 17.04 -15.35
C VAL A 91 -18.25 18.26 -14.60
N THR A 92 -19.43 18.19 -13.97
CA THR A 92 -20.00 19.32 -13.22
C THR A 92 -19.38 19.55 -11.84
N ARG A 93 -18.73 18.54 -11.23
CA ARG A 93 -17.91 18.71 -10.03
C ARG A 93 -16.45 19.01 -10.43
N PRO A 94 -15.98 20.27 -10.37
CA PRO A 94 -14.66 20.65 -10.86
C PRO A 94 -13.51 19.90 -10.16
N ILE A 95 -13.72 19.44 -8.93
CA ILE A 95 -12.73 18.68 -8.15
C ILE A 95 -12.54 17.25 -8.71
N SER A 96 -13.62 16.56 -9.09
CA SER A 96 -13.54 15.21 -9.66
C SER A 96 -12.93 15.23 -11.06
N ALA A 97 -13.28 16.20 -11.89
CA ALA A 97 -12.67 16.40 -13.20
C ALA A 97 -11.16 16.64 -13.09
N LEU A 98 -10.73 17.48 -12.12
CA LEU A 98 -9.33 17.81 -11.90
C LEU A 98 -8.54 16.61 -11.37
N LEU A 99 -9.12 15.83 -10.44
CA LEU A 99 -8.52 14.59 -9.96
C LEU A 99 -8.42 13.52 -11.06
N LEU A 100 -9.44 13.38 -11.91
CA LEU A 100 -9.42 12.43 -13.02
C LEU A 100 -8.39 12.85 -14.08
N ALA A 101 -8.30 14.14 -14.41
CA ALA A 101 -7.26 14.68 -15.27
C ALA A 101 -5.86 14.48 -14.68
N MET A 102 -5.68 14.69 -13.36
CA MET A 102 -4.42 14.42 -12.65
C MET A 102 -4.08 12.92 -12.64
N ALA A 103 -5.06 12.04 -12.47
CA ALA A 103 -4.86 10.59 -12.49
C ALA A 103 -4.44 10.12 -13.89
N VAL A 104 -5.12 10.58 -14.93
CA VAL A 104 -4.75 10.29 -16.33
C VAL A 104 -3.37 10.87 -16.64
N ALA A 105 -3.10 12.12 -16.25
CA ALA A 105 -1.79 12.73 -16.43
C ALA A 105 -0.69 11.95 -15.67
N SER A 106 -0.96 11.49 -14.45
CA SER A 106 -0.03 10.67 -13.66
C SER A 106 0.23 9.32 -14.32
N ILE A 107 -0.79 8.65 -14.85
CA ILE A 107 -0.65 7.39 -15.59
C ILE A 107 0.14 7.63 -16.88
N VAL A 108 -0.19 8.66 -17.64
CA VAL A 108 0.51 9.00 -18.89
C VAL A 108 1.96 9.36 -18.59
N LEU A 109 2.23 10.23 -17.62
CA LEU A 109 3.58 10.60 -17.20
C LEU A 109 4.34 9.41 -16.65
N SER A 110 3.71 8.55 -15.84
CA SER A 110 4.31 7.33 -15.31
C SER A 110 4.67 6.37 -16.44
N ILE A 111 3.79 6.13 -17.42
CA ILE A 111 4.10 5.30 -18.59
C ILE A 111 5.20 5.93 -19.44
N TRP A 112 5.18 7.24 -19.67
CA TRP A 112 6.20 7.95 -20.44
C TRP A 112 7.56 7.94 -19.74
N GLN A 113 7.57 8.15 -18.42
CA GLN A 113 8.76 8.09 -17.58
C GLN A 113 9.26 6.67 -17.40
N HIS A 114 8.39 5.67 -17.28
CA HIS A 114 8.77 4.26 -17.20
C HIS A 114 9.38 3.80 -18.53
N ARG A 115 8.81 4.18 -19.67
CA ARG A 115 9.42 3.96 -21.00
C ARG A 115 10.74 4.72 -21.19
N ARG A 116 10.89 5.91 -20.58
CA ARG A 116 12.12 6.72 -20.65
C ARG A 116 13.20 6.26 -19.66
N MET A 117 12.81 5.70 -18.50
CA MET A 117 13.68 5.08 -17.50
C MET A 117 14.23 3.77 -18.02
N GLN A 118 13.40 2.92 -18.65
CA GLN A 118 13.87 1.70 -19.34
C GLN A 118 14.90 2.02 -20.43
N ARG A 119 14.76 3.18 -21.11
CA ARG A 119 15.79 3.68 -22.05
C ARG A 119 17.05 4.20 -21.37
N LYS A 120 16.99 4.71 -20.14
CA LYS A 120 18.17 5.21 -19.40
C LYS A 120 18.95 4.10 -18.71
N THR A 121 18.29 3.06 -18.21
CA THR A 121 18.97 1.88 -17.67
C THR A 121 19.62 1.05 -18.79
N ALA A 122 18.94 0.89 -19.93
CA ALA A 122 19.53 0.24 -21.12
C ALA A 122 20.65 1.06 -21.79
N ALA A 123 20.63 2.39 -21.69
CA ALA A 123 21.71 3.25 -22.18
C ALA A 123 22.91 3.36 -21.20
N ALA A 124 22.74 2.96 -19.94
CA ALA A 124 23.82 2.90 -18.96
C ALA A 124 24.59 1.57 -19.01
N GLU A 125 23.99 0.50 -19.54
CA GLU A 125 24.66 -0.80 -19.73
C GLU A 125 25.42 -0.94 -21.05
N GLY A 126 25.12 -0.13 -22.08
CA GLY A 126 25.80 -0.17 -23.39
C GLY A 126 26.91 0.88 -23.58
N GLY A 127 27.40 1.48 -22.50
CA GLY A 127 28.45 2.50 -22.52
C GLY A 127 29.67 2.14 -21.68
N ALA A 128 29.79 0.88 -21.22
CA ALA A 128 30.90 0.40 -20.39
C ALA A 128 31.82 -0.59 -21.14
N ASP A 129 31.60 -0.77 -22.44
CA ASP A 129 32.14 -1.86 -23.25
C ASP A 129 32.74 -1.42 -24.60
N PHE A 130 33.02 -0.13 -24.80
CA PHE A 130 33.94 0.36 -25.84
C PHE A 130 34.85 1.49 -25.35
#